data_AF-A0A059BWG0-F1
#
_entry.id   AF-A0A059BWG0-F1
#
_cell.length_a   1.000
_cell.length_b   1.000
_cell.length_c   1.000
_cell.angle_alpha   90.00
_cell.angle_beta   90.00
_cell.angle_gamma   90.00
#
_symmetry.space_group_name_H-M   'P 1'
#
loop_
_entity.id
_entity.type
_entity.pdbx_description
1 polymer ?
#
loop_
_entity_poly.entity_id
_entity_poly.type
_entity_poly.pdbx_seq_one_letter_code
_entity_poly.pdbx_strand_id
1 'polypeptide(L)'
;MSCSLPLCTLLILFSLVYSHVILFVSSLSFNISSFNTNGGDILLEGVATIVAGSVVLTQGKVAPVYEVGHMRYAESIAIKDSTTGKQADFSTNFSFTIDSYNYSLHGDGIAFFLAPVGFSIPPNSAGGYLGVFNESTVYGPYRIVVIEFDISLSGIPFDLPTEHIAIDVNSASPKAHEPWNFTAYDGKATNVMVTYDSTSKNLSLFWSLDDQPIPSDSKSSSLSHQVDLAEVLPESVFIGFSASNGAFSAKHSINSWEFTSNLDVVPGPPVDLPNGVKEDMSKGGVSKMYRMVTFITFPIACLLLVISAGSCLFMIKKRKKNEFQALTHTDKEIVALPLKFSYQELLVATNDFASDRRLGQGGSSQVYRGLLNRFDRLVAVKRIFAESKHSEKVFTNEVKILSRMIHRNLVQFIGWCQEEGEFLLVYEYMPNGSLDNHLFGTRKNLPWD
;
A
#
# COMPACT_ATOMS: atom_id res chain seq x y z
N MET A 1 24.61 27.04 -12.59
CA MET A 1 23.55 26.32 -11.87
C MET A 1 23.30 25.02 -12.61
N SER A 2 23.96 23.96 -12.19
CA SER A 2 23.97 22.67 -12.88
C SER A 2 22.96 21.78 -12.17
N CYS A 3 21.76 21.63 -12.73
CA CYS A 3 20.76 20.70 -12.21
C CYS A 3 21.35 19.30 -12.13
N SER A 4 21.46 18.78 -10.92
CA SER A 4 21.87 17.42 -10.62
C SER A 4 20.76 16.45 -11.03
N LEU A 5 20.82 15.99 -12.29
CA LEU A 5 20.15 14.80 -12.80
C LEU A 5 20.07 13.60 -11.81
N PRO A 6 21.08 13.33 -10.94
CA PRO A 6 20.97 12.26 -9.93
C PRO A 6 19.89 12.50 -8.87
N LEU A 7 19.50 13.74 -8.57
CA LEU A 7 18.51 14.01 -7.52
C LEU A 7 17.09 13.76 -8.02
N CYS A 8 16.76 14.15 -9.25
CA CYS A 8 15.45 13.86 -9.86
C CYS A 8 15.25 12.36 -10.07
N THR A 9 16.30 11.64 -10.48
CA THR A 9 16.21 10.18 -10.64
C THR A 9 16.08 9.45 -9.31
N LEU A 10 16.78 9.92 -8.27
CA LEU A 10 16.62 9.39 -6.90
C LEU A 10 15.21 9.67 -6.35
N LEU A 11 14.64 10.86 -6.60
CA LEU A 11 13.28 11.22 -6.18
C LEU A 11 12.20 10.41 -6.92
N ILE A 12 12.37 10.13 -8.21
CA ILE A 12 11.45 9.28 -8.98
C ILE A 12 11.54 7.82 -8.50
N LEU A 13 12.74 7.33 -8.20
CA LEU A 13 12.91 6.00 -7.59
C LEU A 13 12.30 5.94 -6.18
N PHE A 14 12.45 6.99 -5.37
CA PHE A 14 11.85 7.06 -4.04
C PHE A 14 10.32 7.13 -4.10
N SER A 15 9.76 7.87 -5.06
CA SER A 15 8.30 7.95 -5.26
C SER A 15 7.72 6.63 -5.77
N LEU A 16 8.44 5.91 -6.63
CA LEU A 16 8.02 4.60 -7.14
C LEU A 16 8.10 3.49 -6.07
N VAL A 17 9.05 3.58 -5.14
CA VAL A 17 9.15 2.62 -4.01
C VAL A 17 8.09 2.90 -2.93
N TYR A 18 7.75 4.17 -2.68
CA TYR A 18 6.67 4.53 -1.75
C TYR A 18 5.26 4.38 -2.35
N SER A 19 5.10 4.48 -3.68
CA SER A 19 3.80 4.31 -4.35
C SER A 19 3.29 2.87 -4.40
N HIS A 20 4.06 1.90 -3.88
CA HIS A 20 3.63 0.49 -3.82
C HIS A 20 3.10 0.07 -2.43
N VAL A 21 2.97 1.00 -1.48
CA VAL A 21 2.03 0.83 -0.37
C VAL A 21 0.68 1.44 -0.78
N ILE A 22 0.14 0.97 -1.91
CA ILE A 22 -1.31 0.98 -2.03
C ILE A 22 -1.72 -0.18 -1.12
N LEU A 23 -2.04 0.14 0.13
CA LEU A 23 -3.00 -0.69 0.85
C LEU A 23 -4.17 -0.80 -0.12
N PHE A 24 -4.38 -2.00 -0.68
CA PHE A 24 -5.62 -2.28 -1.37
C PHE A 24 -6.68 -2.26 -0.28
N VAL A 25 -7.24 -1.07 -0.07
CA VAL A 25 -8.32 -0.81 0.85
C VAL A 25 -9.59 -1.12 0.07
N SER A 26 -10.30 -2.17 0.45
CA SER A 26 -11.60 -2.48 -0.10
C SER A 26 -12.65 -2.27 0.98
N SER A 27 -13.58 -1.36 0.72
CA SER A 27 -14.91 -1.38 1.34
C SER A 27 -15.49 -2.80 1.28
N LEU A 28 -16.15 -3.25 2.34
CA LEU A 28 -16.82 -4.55 2.30
C LEU A 28 -18.02 -4.46 1.35
N SER A 29 -18.01 -5.32 0.34
CA SER A 29 -19.10 -5.48 -0.61
C SER A 29 -19.20 -6.94 -1.02
N PHE A 30 -20.40 -7.51 -0.94
CA PHE A 30 -20.70 -8.83 -1.45
C PHE A 30 -22.09 -8.88 -2.05
N ASN A 31 -22.28 -9.80 -2.99
CA ASN A 31 -23.56 -10.08 -3.63
C ASN A 31 -23.71 -11.59 -3.81
N ILE A 32 -24.60 -12.20 -3.02
CA ILE A 32 -24.91 -13.63 -3.01
C ILE A 32 -26.29 -13.81 -3.60
N SER A 33 -26.34 -14.17 -4.88
CA SER A 33 -27.58 -14.48 -5.60
C SER A 33 -28.05 -15.92 -5.40
N SER A 34 -27.18 -16.80 -4.91
CA SER A 34 -27.49 -18.18 -4.56
C SER A 34 -26.46 -18.74 -3.57
N PHE A 35 -26.94 -19.42 -2.53
CA PHE A 35 -26.12 -19.98 -1.47
C PHE A 35 -25.62 -21.38 -1.80
N ASN A 36 -24.34 -21.65 -1.53
CA ASN A 36 -23.71 -22.95 -1.75
C ASN A 36 -22.77 -23.30 -0.58
N THR A 37 -22.42 -24.57 -0.46
CA THR A 37 -21.57 -25.09 0.62
C THR A 37 -20.08 -24.79 0.46
N ASN A 38 -19.66 -24.20 -0.66
CA ASN A 38 -18.26 -24.16 -1.08
C ASN A 38 -17.61 -22.76 -0.96
N GLY A 39 -18.41 -21.71 -0.71
CA GLY A 39 -17.94 -20.31 -0.68
C GLY A 39 -17.28 -19.88 0.62
N GLY A 40 -17.68 -20.44 1.77
CA GLY A 40 -17.16 -20.04 3.09
C GLY A 40 -17.53 -18.62 3.53
N ASP A 41 -18.28 -17.87 2.72
CA ASP A 41 -18.67 -16.48 2.97
C ASP A 41 -19.76 -16.35 4.04
N ILE A 42 -20.50 -17.42 4.31
CA ILE A 42 -21.56 -17.47 5.32
C ILE A 42 -21.34 -18.60 6.32
N LEU A 43 -21.81 -18.38 7.53
CA LEU A 43 -21.77 -19.33 8.64
C LEU A 43 -23.20 -19.59 9.10
N LEU A 44 -23.56 -20.87 9.22
CA LEU A 44 -24.88 -21.32 9.64
C LEU A 44 -24.80 -21.85 11.06
N GLU A 45 -25.77 -21.48 11.90
CA GLU A 45 -25.91 -21.96 13.28
C GLU A 45 -27.35 -22.39 13.55
N GLY A 46 -27.55 -23.19 14.59
CA GLY A 46 -28.87 -23.76 14.91
C GLY A 46 -29.31 -24.78 13.88
N VAL A 47 -30.57 -24.72 13.44
CA VAL A 47 -31.13 -25.64 12.43
C VAL A 47 -30.97 -25.16 10.99
N ALA A 48 -30.30 -24.03 10.76
CA ALA A 48 -30.20 -23.42 9.44
C ALA A 48 -29.45 -24.32 8.45
N THR A 49 -29.99 -24.48 7.24
CA THR A 49 -29.42 -25.33 6.18
C THR A 49 -29.56 -24.71 4.80
N ILE A 50 -28.70 -25.08 3.86
CA ILE A 50 -28.82 -24.68 2.46
C ILE A 50 -29.68 -25.69 1.71
N VAL A 51 -30.73 -25.22 1.05
CA VAL A 51 -31.64 -26.03 0.23
C VAL A 51 -31.87 -25.34 -1.10
N ALA A 52 -31.48 -26.00 -2.20
CA ALA A 52 -31.71 -25.55 -3.57
C ALA A 52 -31.25 -24.10 -3.85
N GLY A 53 -30.15 -23.66 -3.24
CA GLY A 53 -29.60 -22.32 -3.45
C GLY A 53 -30.15 -21.24 -2.53
N SER A 54 -31.09 -21.56 -1.64
CA SER A 54 -31.58 -20.70 -0.56
C SER A 54 -31.07 -21.20 0.79
N VAL A 55 -31.01 -20.32 1.80
CA VAL A 55 -30.78 -20.72 3.19
C VAL A 55 -32.11 -20.82 3.91
N VAL A 56 -32.50 -22.03 4.31
CA VAL A 56 -33.66 -22.29 5.15
C VAL A 56 -33.22 -22.12 6.60
N LEU A 57 -33.67 -21.04 7.25
CA LEU A 57 -33.36 -20.75 8.65
C LEU A 57 -34.18 -21.67 9.58
N THR A 58 -35.46 -21.90 9.29
CA THR A 58 -36.30 -22.87 9.99
C THR A 58 -37.28 -23.55 9.04
N GLN A 59 -37.69 -24.79 9.36
CA GLN A 59 -38.44 -25.65 8.44
C GLN A 59 -39.95 -25.59 8.67
N GLY A 60 -40.39 -25.44 9.94
CA GLY A 60 -41.78 -25.17 10.34
C GLY A 60 -42.87 -26.18 9.93
N LYS A 61 -42.51 -27.29 9.29
CA LYS A 61 -43.45 -28.27 8.72
C LYS A 61 -43.71 -29.47 9.62
N VAL A 62 -42.73 -29.85 10.44
CA VAL A 62 -42.73 -31.09 11.25
C VAL A 62 -42.00 -30.81 12.56
N ALA A 63 -42.39 -31.47 13.65
CA ALA A 63 -41.63 -31.46 14.88
C ALA A 63 -40.13 -31.72 14.63
N PRO A 64 -39.21 -31.09 15.38
CA PRO A 64 -39.45 -30.37 16.64
C PRO A 64 -40.06 -28.97 16.44
N VAL A 65 -40.99 -28.62 17.34
CA VAL A 65 -41.38 -27.22 17.56
C VAL A 65 -40.26 -26.48 18.29
N TYR A 66 -40.25 -25.15 18.25
CA TYR A 66 -39.18 -24.31 18.85
C TYR A 66 -37.81 -24.40 18.15
N GLU A 67 -37.81 -24.36 16.82
CA GLU A 67 -36.59 -24.24 16.01
C GLU A 67 -36.01 -22.84 16.06
N VAL A 68 -34.67 -22.74 16.04
CA VAL A 68 -33.93 -21.49 15.83
C VAL A 68 -32.83 -21.75 14.82
N GLY A 69 -32.71 -20.88 13.83
CA GLY A 69 -31.61 -20.93 12.86
C GLY A 69 -31.05 -19.56 12.57
N HIS A 70 -29.72 -19.48 12.51
CA HIS A 70 -28.98 -18.28 12.15
C HIS A 70 -28.20 -18.48 10.86
N MET A 71 -28.09 -17.42 10.08
CA MET A 71 -27.09 -17.27 9.02
C MET A 71 -26.36 -15.96 9.26
N ARG A 72 -25.02 -15.97 9.32
CA ARG A 72 -24.21 -14.75 9.41
C ARG A 72 -23.14 -14.69 8.35
N TYR A 73 -22.74 -13.46 7.99
CA TYR A 73 -21.55 -13.27 7.17
C TYR A 73 -20.29 -13.69 7.95
N ALA A 74 -19.33 -14.30 7.26
CA ALA A 74 -18.16 -14.90 7.91
C ALA A 74 -17.22 -13.86 8.53
N GLU A 75 -17.13 -12.67 7.92
CA GLU A 75 -16.28 -11.58 8.41
C GLU A 75 -17.08 -10.55 9.21
N SER A 76 -16.40 -9.86 10.14
CA SER A 76 -16.97 -8.75 10.87
C SER A 76 -16.98 -7.47 10.05
N ILE A 77 -17.92 -6.59 10.34
CA ILE A 77 -18.11 -5.31 9.66
C ILE A 77 -17.80 -4.16 10.62
N ALA A 78 -17.00 -3.21 10.18
CA ALA A 78 -16.69 -2.01 10.94
C ALA A 78 -17.87 -1.01 10.88
N ILE A 79 -18.38 -0.61 12.04
CA ILE A 79 -19.41 0.44 12.20
C ILE A 79 -18.76 1.82 12.38
N LYS A 80 -17.56 1.85 12.97
CA LYS A 80 -16.79 3.06 13.22
C LYS A 80 -15.29 2.78 13.17
N ASP A 81 -14.54 3.68 12.54
CA ASP A 81 -13.08 3.71 12.62
C ASP A 81 -12.65 4.42 13.92
N SER A 82 -11.97 3.69 14.80
CA SER A 82 -11.45 4.19 16.08
C SER A 82 -10.41 5.30 15.91
N THR A 83 -9.68 5.32 14.80
CA THR A 83 -8.59 6.28 14.54
C THR A 83 -9.12 7.61 14.04
N THR A 84 -10.04 7.58 13.06
CA THR A 84 -10.58 8.80 12.44
C THR A 84 -11.90 9.25 13.04
N GLY A 85 -12.60 8.37 13.76
CA GLY A 85 -13.95 8.59 14.25
C GLY A 85 -15.03 8.49 13.16
N LYS A 86 -14.65 8.20 11.91
CA LYS A 86 -15.57 8.02 10.79
C LYS A 86 -16.54 6.87 11.08
N GLN A 87 -17.83 7.08 10.81
CA GLN A 87 -18.85 6.04 10.91
C GLN A 87 -19.23 5.51 9.53
N ALA A 88 -19.69 4.27 9.48
CA ALA A 88 -20.02 3.58 8.24
C ALA A 88 -21.39 3.99 7.75
N ASP A 89 -21.49 4.33 6.46
CA ASP A 89 -22.74 4.20 5.72
C ASP A 89 -22.79 2.80 5.15
N PHE A 90 -23.97 2.19 5.14
CA PHE A 90 -24.16 0.89 4.51
C PHE A 90 -25.52 0.77 3.84
N SER A 91 -25.58 -0.15 2.89
CA SER A 91 -26.82 -0.62 2.27
C SER A 91 -26.78 -2.14 2.19
N THR A 92 -27.89 -2.78 2.53
CA THR A 92 -28.08 -4.21 2.30
C THR A 92 -29.41 -4.47 1.61
N ASN A 93 -29.36 -5.33 0.60
CA ASN A 93 -30.53 -5.81 -0.11
C ASN A 93 -30.64 -7.31 0.13
N PHE A 94 -31.81 -7.80 0.48
CA PHE A 94 -32.04 -9.23 0.60
C PHE A 94 -33.44 -9.60 0.17
N SER A 95 -33.59 -10.84 -0.26
CA SER A 95 -34.88 -11.44 -0.56
C SER A 95 -35.11 -12.61 0.37
N PHE A 96 -36.28 -12.69 0.97
CA PHE A 96 -36.68 -13.81 1.83
C PHE A 96 -38.08 -14.31 1.49
N THR A 97 -38.40 -15.52 1.93
CA THR A 97 -39.73 -16.11 1.83
C THR A 97 -40.11 -16.71 3.17
N ILE A 98 -41.33 -16.42 3.60
CA ILE A 98 -41.98 -17.09 4.73
C ILE A 98 -43.16 -17.88 4.16
N ASP A 99 -43.22 -19.17 4.46
CA ASP A 99 -44.27 -20.08 4.00
C ASP A 99 -44.93 -20.72 5.22
N SER A 100 -46.17 -20.31 5.50
CA SER A 100 -47.01 -20.84 6.58
C SER A 100 -47.58 -22.22 6.26
N TYR A 101 -47.39 -22.72 5.04
CA TYR A 101 -48.08 -23.89 4.49
C TYR A 101 -49.61 -23.75 4.43
N ASN A 102 -50.12 -22.51 4.32
CA ASN A 102 -51.53 -22.16 4.44
C ASN A 102 -52.16 -22.54 5.79
N TYR A 103 -51.36 -22.64 6.86
CA TYR A 103 -51.92 -22.79 8.21
C TYR A 103 -52.50 -21.47 8.69
N SER A 104 -53.65 -21.52 9.36
CA SER A 104 -54.31 -20.32 9.89
C SER A 104 -53.64 -19.73 11.14
N LEU A 105 -52.78 -20.53 11.78
CA LEU A 105 -51.98 -20.12 12.92
C LEU A 105 -50.52 -20.35 12.55
N HIS A 106 -49.73 -19.29 12.63
CA HIS A 106 -48.35 -19.25 12.19
C HIS A 106 -47.53 -18.36 13.15
N GLY A 107 -46.22 -18.51 13.07
CA GLY A 107 -45.26 -17.81 13.91
C GLY A 107 -43.83 -18.25 13.60
N ASP A 108 -42.81 -17.61 14.14
CA ASP A 108 -42.88 -16.33 14.87
C ASP A 108 -42.35 -15.19 14.02
N GLY A 109 -41.26 -15.41 13.28
CA GLY A 109 -40.76 -14.43 12.32
C GLY A 109 -39.31 -14.63 11.91
N ILE A 110 -38.83 -13.64 11.18
CA ILE A 110 -37.45 -13.55 10.68
C ILE A 110 -36.90 -12.17 10.99
N ALA A 111 -35.60 -12.09 11.26
CA ALA A 111 -34.93 -10.86 11.63
C ALA A 111 -33.58 -10.73 10.92
N PHE A 112 -33.27 -9.53 10.42
CA PHE A 112 -31.91 -9.13 10.08
C PHE A 112 -31.29 -8.42 11.30
N PHE A 113 -30.06 -8.75 11.68
CA PHE A 113 -29.45 -8.18 12.89
C PHE A 113 -28.02 -7.68 12.67
N LEU A 114 -27.63 -6.69 13.48
CA LEU A 114 -26.26 -6.25 13.70
C LEU A 114 -25.92 -6.49 15.18
N ALA A 115 -24.99 -7.39 15.46
CA ALA A 115 -24.66 -7.84 16.82
C ALA A 115 -23.15 -7.86 17.10
N PRO A 116 -22.72 -7.86 18.38
CA PRO A 116 -21.30 -7.92 18.71
C PRO A 116 -20.59 -9.13 18.12
N VAL A 117 -19.31 -9.00 17.79
CA VAL A 117 -18.47 -10.14 17.39
C VAL A 117 -18.48 -11.21 18.49
N GLY A 118 -18.82 -12.44 18.12
CA GLY A 118 -19.00 -13.57 19.04
C GLY A 118 -20.42 -13.75 19.56
N PHE A 119 -21.38 -12.91 19.15
CA PHE A 119 -22.79 -13.16 19.37
C PHE A 119 -23.19 -14.53 18.79
N SER A 120 -23.94 -15.29 19.58
CA SER A 120 -24.45 -16.62 19.24
C SER A 120 -25.89 -16.73 19.70
N ILE A 121 -26.61 -17.74 19.20
CA ILE A 121 -28.01 -18.01 19.56
C ILE A 121 -28.15 -18.05 21.09
N PRO A 122 -28.92 -17.13 21.71
CA PRO A 122 -29.14 -17.17 23.16
C PRO A 122 -29.86 -18.46 23.55
N PRO A 123 -29.60 -19.02 24.74
CA PRO A 123 -30.35 -20.18 25.21
C PRO A 123 -31.83 -19.82 25.38
N ASN A 124 -32.72 -20.76 25.02
CA ASN A 124 -34.18 -20.62 25.10
C ASN A 124 -34.72 -19.39 24.34
N SER A 125 -34.20 -19.15 23.14
CA SER A 125 -34.52 -17.98 22.28
C SER A 125 -35.53 -18.27 21.16
N ALA A 126 -36.21 -19.40 21.21
CA ALA A 126 -37.24 -19.73 20.22
C ALA A 126 -38.54 -18.93 20.44
N GLY A 127 -39.48 -18.99 19.49
CA GLY A 127 -40.73 -18.23 19.55
C GLY A 127 -40.53 -16.74 19.26
N GLY A 128 -41.34 -15.87 19.88
CA GLY A 128 -41.24 -14.41 19.77
C GLY A 128 -39.93 -13.78 20.28
N TYR A 129 -38.95 -14.58 20.72
CA TYR A 129 -37.59 -14.10 20.95
C TYR A 129 -36.73 -14.06 19.67
N LEU A 130 -37.26 -14.55 18.55
CA LEU A 130 -36.69 -14.51 17.20
C LEU A 130 -35.27 -15.07 17.09
N GLY A 131 -34.84 -15.92 18.02
CA GLY A 131 -33.47 -16.43 18.09
C GLY A 131 -32.41 -15.39 18.45
N VAL A 132 -32.80 -14.17 18.84
CA VAL A 132 -31.89 -13.03 19.12
C VAL A 132 -31.99 -12.53 20.56
N PHE A 133 -33.12 -12.77 21.22
CA PHE A 133 -33.32 -12.47 22.65
C PHE A 133 -33.58 -13.75 23.45
N ASN A 134 -33.67 -13.61 24.76
CA ASN A 134 -34.32 -14.57 25.64
C ASN A 134 -34.94 -13.80 26.81
N GLU A 135 -35.64 -14.49 27.71
CA GLU A 135 -36.33 -13.89 28.86
C GLU A 135 -35.46 -12.88 29.65
N SER A 136 -34.17 -13.15 29.80
CA SER A 136 -33.25 -12.28 30.54
C SER A 136 -32.70 -11.10 29.74
N THR A 137 -32.81 -11.12 28.41
CA THR A 137 -32.22 -10.12 27.51
C THR A 137 -33.22 -9.30 26.71
N VAL A 138 -34.52 -9.56 26.83
CA VAL A 138 -35.59 -8.86 26.08
C VAL A 138 -35.55 -7.34 26.28
N TYR A 139 -35.04 -6.86 27.42
CA TYR A 139 -34.95 -5.43 27.77
C TYR A 139 -33.48 -4.94 27.85
N GLY A 140 -32.54 -5.65 27.20
CA GLY A 140 -31.10 -5.45 27.34
C GLY A 140 -30.45 -6.55 28.19
N PRO A 141 -29.10 -6.67 28.26
CA PRO A 141 -28.12 -5.62 28.02
C PRO A 141 -27.44 -5.68 26.64
N TYR A 142 -27.99 -6.43 25.69
CA TYR A 142 -27.34 -6.59 24.38
C TYR A 142 -27.20 -5.25 23.65
N ARG A 143 -26.03 -5.07 23.03
CA ARG A 143 -25.73 -3.99 22.09
C ARG A 143 -26.02 -4.48 20.69
N ILE A 144 -27.30 -4.52 20.34
CA ILE A 144 -27.81 -5.14 19.11
C ILE A 144 -28.83 -4.23 18.45
N VAL A 145 -28.86 -4.25 17.12
CA VAL A 145 -29.94 -3.69 16.32
C VAL A 145 -30.57 -4.82 15.53
N VAL A 146 -31.89 -4.92 15.58
CA VAL A 146 -32.66 -5.96 14.89
C VAL A 146 -33.72 -5.30 14.02
N ILE A 147 -33.87 -5.78 12.80
CA ILE A 147 -34.97 -5.46 11.91
C ILE A 147 -35.79 -6.72 11.78
N GLU A 148 -36.97 -6.72 12.39
CA GLU A 148 -37.83 -7.89 12.47
C GLU A 148 -39.03 -7.81 11.53
N PHE A 149 -39.43 -8.99 11.07
CA PHE A 149 -40.62 -9.27 10.30
C PHE A 149 -41.41 -10.31 11.10
N ASP A 150 -42.25 -9.79 11.99
CA ASP A 150 -43.04 -10.58 12.93
C ASP A 150 -44.38 -10.96 12.30
N ILE A 151 -44.62 -12.27 12.23
CA ILE A 151 -45.85 -12.86 11.68
C ILE A 151 -46.74 -13.44 12.77
N SER A 152 -46.31 -13.36 14.02
CA SER A 152 -47.05 -13.85 15.17
C SER A 152 -48.13 -12.85 15.58
N LEU A 153 -49.21 -13.40 16.13
CA LEU A 153 -50.25 -12.64 16.81
C LEU A 153 -50.13 -12.83 18.33
N SER A 154 -48.91 -13.07 18.83
CA SER A 154 -48.65 -13.37 20.23
C SER A 154 -48.94 -12.18 21.13
N GLY A 155 -49.75 -12.38 22.17
CA GLY A 155 -49.99 -11.39 23.23
C GLY A 155 -48.91 -11.39 24.31
N ILE A 156 -47.64 -11.60 23.97
CA ILE A 156 -46.55 -11.56 24.95
C ILE A 156 -46.23 -10.10 25.32
N PRO A 157 -45.84 -9.78 26.57
CA PRO A 157 -45.85 -8.40 27.08
C PRO A 157 -44.96 -7.37 26.36
N PHE A 158 -43.98 -7.84 25.58
CA PHE A 158 -43.04 -6.99 24.85
C PHE A 158 -43.36 -6.85 23.36
N ASP A 159 -44.31 -7.63 22.85
CA ASP A 159 -44.66 -7.77 21.44
C ASP A 159 -45.95 -6.98 21.11
N LEU A 160 -46.11 -6.60 19.84
CA LEU A 160 -47.30 -5.91 19.36
C LEU A 160 -48.40 -6.93 19.02
N PRO A 161 -49.69 -6.60 19.25
CA PRO A 161 -50.80 -7.54 19.03
C PRO A 161 -51.17 -7.70 17.54
N THR A 162 -50.24 -7.45 16.62
CA THR A 162 -50.43 -7.43 15.17
C THR A 162 -49.17 -7.89 14.46
N GLU A 163 -49.30 -8.58 13.33
CA GLU A 163 -48.21 -8.80 12.39
C GLU A 163 -47.59 -7.46 11.97
N HIS A 164 -46.27 -7.35 12.04
CA HIS A 164 -45.59 -6.07 11.89
C HIS A 164 -44.14 -6.22 11.42
N ILE A 165 -43.61 -5.10 10.98
CA ILE A 165 -42.18 -4.92 10.73
C ILE A 165 -41.68 -3.89 11.73
N ALA A 166 -40.53 -4.14 12.35
CA ALA A 166 -40.02 -3.30 13.43
C ALA A 166 -38.51 -3.07 13.36
N ILE A 167 -38.08 -1.95 13.94
CA ILE A 167 -36.68 -1.64 14.25
C ILE A 167 -36.51 -1.68 15.76
N ASP A 168 -35.69 -2.62 16.20
CA ASP A 168 -35.40 -2.92 17.58
C ASP A 168 -33.98 -2.49 17.92
N VAL A 169 -33.83 -1.83 19.07
CA VAL A 169 -32.55 -1.30 19.52
C VAL A 169 -32.33 -1.70 20.96
N ASN A 170 -31.38 -2.63 21.19
CA ASN A 170 -30.98 -3.21 22.47
C ASN A 170 -32.06 -4.02 23.22
N SER A 171 -33.30 -4.06 22.73
CA SER A 171 -34.45 -4.72 23.35
C SER A 171 -35.43 -5.20 22.29
N ALA A 172 -36.19 -6.24 22.60
CA ALA A 172 -37.33 -6.77 21.82
C ALA A 172 -38.57 -5.87 21.88
N SER A 173 -38.38 -4.58 22.16
CA SER A 173 -39.47 -3.59 22.24
C SER A 173 -39.19 -2.54 21.17
N PRO A 174 -40.04 -2.46 20.14
CA PRO A 174 -39.69 -1.72 18.93
C PRO A 174 -39.58 -0.23 19.15
N LYS A 175 -38.59 0.38 18.50
CA LYS A 175 -38.39 1.83 18.46
C LYS A 175 -39.15 2.49 17.32
N ALA A 176 -39.41 1.75 16.26
CA ALA A 176 -40.26 2.13 15.16
C ALA A 176 -40.88 0.86 14.59
N HIS A 177 -42.13 0.91 14.15
CA HIS A 177 -42.81 -0.23 13.55
C HIS A 177 -43.87 0.22 12.55
N GLU A 178 -44.22 -0.66 11.62
CA GLU A 178 -45.37 -0.51 10.71
C GLU A 178 -46.15 -1.83 10.64
N PRO A 179 -47.49 -1.78 10.49
CA PRO A 179 -48.28 -2.98 10.26
C PRO A 179 -47.82 -3.72 9.01
N TRP A 180 -47.77 -5.05 9.07
CA TRP A 180 -47.36 -5.87 7.94
C TRP A 180 -48.37 -6.99 7.72
N ASN A 181 -49.11 -6.91 6.61
CA ASN A 181 -50.14 -7.90 6.28
C ASN A 181 -49.49 -9.17 5.72
N PHE A 182 -48.99 -10.06 6.57
CA PHE A 182 -48.26 -11.26 6.15
C PHE A 182 -49.10 -12.15 5.23
N THR A 183 -50.41 -12.21 5.41
CA THR A 183 -51.31 -13.00 4.54
C THR A 183 -51.16 -12.65 3.06
N ALA A 184 -50.83 -11.40 2.71
CA ALA A 184 -50.58 -11.00 1.32
C ALA A 184 -49.22 -11.48 0.77
N TYR A 185 -48.27 -11.77 1.66
CA TYR A 185 -46.87 -12.14 1.41
C TYR A 185 -46.59 -13.64 1.61
N ASP A 186 -47.51 -14.39 2.21
CA ASP A 186 -47.34 -15.82 2.49
C ASP A 186 -46.97 -16.63 1.23
N GLY A 187 -45.87 -17.38 1.34
CA GLY A 187 -45.28 -18.18 0.26
C GLY A 187 -44.62 -17.37 -0.86
N LYS A 188 -44.57 -16.04 -0.79
CA LYS A 188 -44.00 -15.16 -1.81
C LYS A 188 -42.66 -14.57 -1.41
N ALA A 189 -41.89 -14.11 -2.39
CA ALA A 189 -40.63 -13.44 -2.12
C ALA A 189 -40.89 -12.01 -1.66
N THR A 190 -40.30 -11.64 -0.53
CA THR A 190 -40.26 -10.26 -0.02
C THR A 190 -38.86 -9.72 -0.24
N ASN A 191 -38.77 -8.64 -1.01
CA ASN A 191 -37.52 -7.93 -1.27
C ASN A 191 -37.38 -6.76 -0.31
N VAL A 192 -36.22 -6.65 0.31
CA VAL A 192 -35.96 -5.67 1.37
C VAL A 192 -34.67 -4.92 1.08
N MET A 193 -34.72 -3.60 1.24
CA MET A 193 -33.55 -2.72 1.23
C MET A 193 -33.45 -2.02 2.59
N VAL A 194 -32.31 -2.16 3.24
CA VAL A 194 -31.96 -1.45 4.48
C VAL A 194 -30.81 -0.51 4.16
N THR A 195 -30.96 0.77 4.51
CA THR A 195 -29.91 1.77 4.37
C THR A 195 -29.64 2.46 5.69
N TYR A 196 -28.38 2.75 5.96
CA TYR A 196 -27.97 3.59 7.08
C TYR A 196 -27.11 4.74 6.58
N ASP A 197 -27.55 5.95 6.90
CA ASP A 197 -26.80 7.20 6.68
C ASP A 197 -26.25 7.70 8.01
N SER A 198 -24.94 7.60 8.17
CA SER A 198 -24.22 8.00 9.37
C SER A 198 -24.15 9.51 9.58
N THR A 199 -24.44 10.32 8.56
CA THR A 199 -24.52 11.79 8.68
C THR A 199 -25.83 12.19 9.33
N SER A 200 -26.95 11.64 8.85
CA SER A 200 -28.29 11.92 9.39
C SER A 200 -28.65 11.04 10.60
N LYS A 201 -27.85 10.00 10.90
CA LYS A 201 -28.11 8.96 11.91
C LYS A 201 -29.42 8.23 11.64
N ASN A 202 -29.73 8.00 10.37
CA ASN A 202 -31.03 7.48 9.97
C ASN A 202 -30.90 6.06 9.43
N LEU A 203 -31.55 5.11 10.10
CA LEU A 203 -31.73 3.74 9.63
C LEU A 203 -33.07 3.67 8.91
N SER A 204 -33.06 3.39 7.62
CA SER A 204 -34.26 3.29 6.77
C SER A 204 -34.40 1.89 6.21
N LEU A 205 -35.64 1.45 6.11
CA LEU A 205 -36.07 0.15 5.62
C LEU A 205 -37.14 0.37 4.56
N PHE A 206 -37.04 -0.37 3.45
CA PHE A 206 -38.00 -0.37 2.36
C PHE A 206 -38.27 -1.82 1.93
N TRP A 207 -39.52 -2.15 1.61
CA TRP A 207 -39.87 -3.50 1.19
C TRP A 207 -40.88 -3.54 0.04
N SER A 208 -40.82 -4.61 -0.75
CA SER A 208 -41.77 -4.91 -1.82
C SER A 208 -42.00 -6.41 -1.97
N LEU A 209 -43.10 -6.75 -2.64
CA LEU A 209 -43.50 -8.12 -2.97
C LEU A 209 -43.04 -8.47 -4.40
N ASP A 210 -42.49 -9.67 -4.59
CA ASP A 210 -42.07 -10.22 -5.89
C ASP A 210 -41.14 -9.26 -6.66
N ASP A 211 -41.06 -9.39 -8.00
CA ASP A 211 -40.23 -8.53 -8.88
C ASP A 211 -40.71 -7.06 -8.96
N GLN A 212 -41.62 -6.61 -8.09
CA GLN A 212 -41.99 -5.21 -8.06
C GLN A 212 -40.80 -4.39 -7.55
N PRO A 213 -40.34 -3.37 -8.31
CA PRO A 213 -39.23 -2.54 -7.88
C PRO A 213 -39.57 -1.91 -6.53
N ILE A 214 -38.62 -1.99 -5.60
CA ILE A 214 -38.74 -1.35 -4.27
C ILE A 214 -39.08 0.13 -4.52
N PRO A 215 -40.27 0.62 -4.11
CA PRO A 215 -40.68 1.95 -4.47
C PRO A 215 -39.81 2.98 -3.74
N SER A 216 -39.00 3.75 -4.47
CA SER A 216 -38.22 4.84 -3.90
C SER A 216 -39.09 5.96 -3.28
N ASP A 217 -40.38 6.01 -3.64
CA ASP A 217 -41.31 7.10 -3.29
C ASP A 217 -42.66 6.64 -2.67
N SER A 218 -42.92 5.33 -2.49
CA SER A 218 -44.19 4.91 -1.87
C SER A 218 -44.07 4.95 -0.35
N LYS A 219 -44.69 5.95 0.28
CA LYS A 219 -44.86 6.04 1.75
C LYS A 219 -45.54 4.81 2.39
N SER A 220 -46.06 3.88 1.61
CA SER A 220 -46.81 2.72 2.10
C SER A 220 -45.94 1.52 2.53
N SER A 221 -44.67 1.48 2.13
CA SER A 221 -43.77 0.34 2.43
C SER A 221 -42.38 0.81 2.85
N SER A 222 -42.34 1.73 3.81
CA SER A 222 -41.08 2.19 4.39
C SER A 222 -41.21 2.42 5.89
N LEU A 223 -40.09 2.23 6.59
CA LEU A 223 -39.94 2.45 8.02
C LEU A 223 -38.58 3.10 8.25
N SER A 224 -38.50 4.05 9.18
CA SER A 224 -37.21 4.66 9.54
C SER A 224 -37.14 5.00 11.01
N HIS A 225 -35.92 4.97 11.54
CA HIS A 225 -35.64 5.34 12.91
C HIS A 225 -34.31 6.08 13.00
N GLN A 226 -34.29 7.19 13.73
CA GLN A 226 -33.06 7.94 13.98
C GLN A 226 -32.30 7.29 15.14
N VAL A 227 -31.12 6.74 14.86
CA VAL A 227 -30.28 6.03 15.81
C VAL A 227 -28.80 6.22 15.46
N ASP A 228 -27.97 6.61 16.43
CA ASP A 228 -26.52 6.60 16.25
C ASP A 228 -25.98 5.18 16.49
N LEU A 229 -25.75 4.46 15.39
CA LEU A 229 -25.26 3.07 15.46
C LEU A 229 -23.91 2.95 16.15
N ALA A 230 -23.06 3.97 16.15
CA ALA A 230 -21.77 3.89 16.84
C ALA A 230 -21.87 4.09 18.36
N GLU A 231 -22.97 4.68 18.85
CA GLU A 231 -23.28 4.73 20.28
C GLU A 231 -23.93 3.41 20.73
N VAL A 232 -24.76 2.81 19.87
CA VAL A 232 -25.47 1.57 20.17
C VAL A 232 -24.57 0.34 20.06
N LEU A 233 -23.81 0.21 18.98
CA LEU A 233 -23.05 -0.99 18.63
C LEU A 233 -21.55 -0.87 18.95
N PRO A 234 -20.82 -1.99 19.10
CA PRO A 234 -19.37 -2.00 19.10
C PRO A 234 -18.77 -1.50 17.77
N GLU A 235 -17.46 -1.22 17.76
CA GLU A 235 -16.76 -0.76 16.55
C GLU A 235 -16.82 -1.76 15.39
N SER A 236 -16.91 -3.05 15.70
CA SER A 236 -17.11 -4.11 14.72
C SER A 236 -18.23 -5.06 15.15
N VAL A 237 -19.02 -5.49 14.19
CA VAL A 237 -20.21 -6.32 14.40
C VAL A 237 -20.23 -7.51 13.45
N PHE A 238 -20.99 -8.54 13.79
CA PHE A 238 -21.51 -9.48 12.81
C PHE A 238 -22.87 -9.03 12.32
N ILE A 239 -23.13 -9.29 11.04
CA ILE A 239 -24.44 -9.14 10.46
C ILE A 239 -24.96 -10.50 9.99
N GLY A 240 -26.27 -10.67 10.07
CA GLY A 240 -26.88 -11.92 9.71
C GLY A 240 -28.39 -11.89 9.82
N PHE A 241 -28.96 -13.07 9.65
CA PHE A 241 -30.37 -13.34 9.76
C PHE A 241 -30.62 -14.38 10.84
N SER A 242 -31.71 -14.21 11.55
CA SER A 242 -32.24 -15.17 12.50
C SER A 242 -33.69 -15.45 12.16
N ALA A 243 -34.14 -16.68 12.35
CA ALA A 243 -35.55 -16.99 12.39
C ALA A 243 -35.81 -18.00 13.49
N SER A 244 -37.03 -17.98 14.03
CA SER A 244 -37.47 -18.99 14.97
C SER A 244 -38.93 -19.36 14.81
N ASN A 245 -39.23 -20.55 15.28
CA ASN A 245 -40.58 -21.05 15.45
C ASN A 245 -40.89 -21.17 16.94
N GLY A 246 -42.17 -21.21 17.28
CA GLY A 246 -42.68 -21.35 18.62
C GLY A 246 -43.65 -22.52 18.69
N ALA A 247 -44.79 -22.30 19.34
CA ALA A 247 -45.91 -23.24 19.32
C ALA A 247 -46.57 -23.32 17.93
N PHE A 248 -46.52 -22.22 17.19
CA PHE A 248 -46.86 -22.13 15.78
C PHE A 248 -45.58 -21.94 14.97
N SER A 249 -45.62 -22.30 13.70
CA SER A 249 -44.40 -22.34 12.89
C SER A 249 -44.65 -22.02 11.43
N ALA A 250 -43.63 -21.46 10.80
CA ALA A 250 -43.54 -21.27 9.37
C ALA A 250 -42.14 -21.67 8.88
N LYS A 251 -42.01 -21.88 7.57
CA LYS A 251 -40.70 -22.03 6.95
C LYS A 251 -40.14 -20.65 6.63
N HIS A 252 -38.93 -20.36 7.09
CA HIS A 252 -38.26 -19.07 6.86
C HIS A 252 -37.03 -19.31 5.99
N SER A 253 -36.94 -18.65 4.83
CA SER A 253 -35.85 -18.84 3.87
C SER A 253 -35.27 -17.52 3.39
N ILE A 254 -33.94 -17.42 3.32
CA ILE A 254 -33.22 -16.34 2.62
C ILE A 254 -32.89 -16.81 1.21
N ASN A 255 -33.28 -16.03 0.22
CA ASN A 255 -33.14 -16.34 -1.20
C ASN A 255 -31.90 -15.68 -1.82
N SER A 256 -31.61 -14.44 -1.42
CA SER A 256 -30.44 -13.69 -1.88
C SER A 256 -30.04 -12.65 -0.84
N TRP A 257 -28.77 -12.24 -0.87
CA TRP A 257 -28.24 -11.23 0.04
C TRP A 257 -27.08 -10.46 -0.57
N GLU A 258 -27.20 -9.14 -0.54
CA GLU A 258 -26.20 -8.18 -0.96
C GLU A 258 -25.94 -7.21 0.19
N PHE A 259 -24.69 -6.81 0.36
CA PHE A 259 -24.29 -5.83 1.35
C PHE A 259 -23.18 -4.96 0.78
N THR A 260 -23.22 -3.67 1.12
CA THR A 260 -22.18 -2.69 0.81
C THR A 260 -21.98 -1.77 2.00
N SER A 261 -20.72 -1.51 2.38
CA SER A 261 -20.37 -0.47 3.35
C SER A 261 -19.23 0.39 2.83
N ASN A 262 -19.22 1.69 3.16
CA ASN A 262 -18.17 2.62 2.75
C ASN A 262 -16.98 2.70 3.73
N LEU A 263 -16.94 1.79 4.71
CA LEU A 263 -15.93 1.75 5.75
C LEU A 263 -15.11 0.46 5.65
N ASP A 264 -13.81 0.61 5.89
CA ASP A 264 -12.83 -0.40 5.54
C ASP A 264 -12.79 -1.52 6.58
N VAL A 265 -12.67 -2.78 6.13
CA VAL A 265 -12.41 -3.89 7.04
C VAL A 265 -10.96 -3.82 7.49
N VAL A 266 -10.72 -3.41 8.73
CA VAL A 266 -9.43 -3.63 9.39
C VAL A 266 -9.44 -5.09 9.86
N PRO A 267 -8.58 -5.99 9.32
CA PRO A 267 -8.53 -7.36 9.81
C PRO A 267 -8.17 -7.33 11.30
N GLY A 268 -9.12 -7.74 12.15
CA GLY A 268 -8.87 -7.84 13.58
C GLY A 268 -7.78 -8.88 13.87
N PRO A 269 -7.05 -8.76 14.99
CA PRO A 269 -6.19 -9.84 15.47
C PRO A 269 -7.04 -11.12 15.66
N PRO A 270 -6.47 -12.32 15.41
CA PRO A 270 -7.21 -13.56 15.56
C PRO A 270 -7.76 -13.66 16.99
N VAL A 271 -9.08 -13.81 17.10
CA VAL A 271 -9.75 -14.01 18.39
C VAL A 271 -9.45 -15.43 18.85
N ASP A 272 -8.71 -15.56 19.95
CA ASP A 272 -8.54 -16.83 20.65
C ASP A 272 -9.89 -17.24 21.27
N LEU A 273 -10.61 -18.14 20.61
CA LEU A 273 -11.76 -18.81 21.22
C LEU A 273 -11.29 -19.74 22.37
N PRO A 274 -12.10 -19.93 23.43
CA PRO A 274 -11.75 -20.82 24.53
C PRO A 274 -11.61 -22.26 24.03
N ASN A 275 -10.45 -22.84 24.33
CA ASN A 275 -9.99 -24.21 24.06
C ASN A 275 -11.11 -25.27 23.97
N GLY A 276 -11.20 -25.95 22.82
CA GLY A 276 -11.95 -27.21 22.81
C GLY A 276 -12.27 -27.91 21.50
N VAL A 277 -11.85 -27.47 20.31
CA VAL A 277 -11.99 -28.29 19.08
C VAL A 277 -10.76 -28.11 18.20
N LYS A 278 -10.03 -29.20 17.95
CA LYS A 278 -8.98 -29.25 16.95
C LYS A 278 -9.65 -29.35 15.59
N GLU A 279 -9.75 -28.25 14.85
CA GLU A 279 -10.09 -28.28 13.43
C GLU A 279 -8.84 -28.02 12.57
N ASP A 280 -8.54 -29.05 11.79
CA ASP A 280 -7.57 -29.06 10.71
C ASP A 280 -8.17 -28.25 9.55
N MET A 281 -7.94 -26.93 9.51
CA MET A 281 -8.36 -26.08 8.39
C MET A 281 -7.18 -25.45 7.65
N SER A 282 -7.08 -25.84 6.40
CA SER A 282 -6.07 -25.43 5.43
C SER A 282 -6.02 -23.91 5.27
N LYS A 283 -4.86 -23.31 5.54
CA LYS A 283 -4.51 -21.90 5.26
C LYS A 283 -4.34 -21.64 3.75
N GLY A 284 -5.37 -21.95 2.96
CA GLY A 284 -5.23 -22.16 1.52
C GLY A 284 -5.61 -21.00 0.58
N GLY A 285 -6.41 -20.02 1.02
CA GLY A 285 -6.98 -19.00 0.13
C GLY A 285 -6.19 -17.70 0.06
N VAL A 286 -6.07 -16.99 1.18
CA VAL A 286 -5.52 -15.62 1.22
C VAL A 286 -4.01 -15.59 1.02
N SER A 287 -3.29 -16.62 1.48
CA SER A 287 -1.83 -16.74 1.31
C SER A 287 -1.40 -16.95 -0.15
N LYS A 288 -2.26 -17.54 -0.98
CA LYS A 288 -1.94 -17.81 -2.40
C LYS A 288 -2.00 -16.54 -3.24
N MET A 289 -2.96 -15.64 -2.99
CA MET A 289 -3.06 -14.38 -3.75
C MET A 289 -1.90 -13.45 -3.41
N TYR A 290 -1.55 -13.29 -2.14
CA TYR A 290 -0.37 -12.51 -1.73
C TYR A 290 0.95 -13.12 -2.20
N ARG A 291 1.09 -14.46 -2.21
CA ARG A 291 2.26 -15.13 -2.80
C ARG A 291 2.32 -14.91 -4.30
N MET A 292 1.22 -15.01 -5.04
CA MET A 292 1.22 -14.85 -6.49
C MET A 292 1.52 -13.41 -6.93
N VAL A 293 0.96 -12.41 -6.24
CA VAL A 293 1.24 -10.99 -6.51
C VAL A 293 2.68 -10.62 -6.17
N THR A 294 3.25 -11.15 -5.08
CA THR A 294 4.68 -10.97 -4.76
C THR A 294 5.59 -11.69 -5.76
N PHE A 295 5.23 -12.89 -6.23
CA PHE A 295 6.01 -13.63 -7.23
C PHE A 295 5.99 -13.01 -8.64
N ILE A 296 5.02 -12.16 -8.98
CA ILE A 296 4.95 -11.51 -10.30
C ILE A 296 5.55 -10.10 -10.25
N THR A 297 5.24 -9.33 -9.21
CA THR A 297 5.72 -7.94 -9.09
C THR A 297 7.21 -7.87 -8.77
N PHE A 298 7.74 -8.79 -7.97
CA PHE A 298 9.17 -8.81 -7.61
C PHE A 298 10.10 -9.08 -8.82
N PRO A 299 9.88 -10.10 -9.68
CA PRO A 299 10.71 -10.29 -10.87
C PRO A 299 10.60 -9.12 -11.86
N ILE A 300 9.42 -8.51 -12.02
CA ILE A 300 9.25 -7.37 -12.92
C ILE A 300 10.02 -6.15 -12.38
N ALA A 301 9.93 -5.86 -11.08
CA ALA A 301 10.70 -4.79 -10.45
C ALA A 301 12.21 -5.04 -10.53
N CYS A 302 12.66 -6.28 -10.28
CA CYS A 302 14.06 -6.67 -10.45
C CYS A 302 14.52 -6.53 -11.91
N LEU A 303 13.69 -6.93 -12.88
CA LEU A 303 13.99 -6.80 -14.30
C LEU A 303 14.12 -5.33 -14.70
N LEU A 304 13.23 -4.45 -14.24
CA LEU A 304 13.31 -3.00 -14.50
C LEU A 304 14.55 -2.36 -13.84
N LEU A 305 14.93 -2.81 -12.64
CA LEU A 305 16.17 -2.38 -11.98
C LEU A 305 17.41 -2.85 -12.75
N VAL A 306 17.43 -4.08 -13.26
CA VAL A 306 18.53 -4.59 -14.08
C VAL A 306 18.60 -3.87 -15.43
N ILE A 307 17.46 -3.56 -16.05
CA ILE A 307 17.41 -2.78 -17.29
C ILE A 307 17.90 -1.34 -17.05
N SER A 308 17.50 -0.71 -15.94
CA SER A 308 17.92 0.66 -15.62
C SER A 308 19.41 0.74 -15.25
N ALA A 309 19.90 -0.18 -14.42
CA ALA A 309 21.32 -0.31 -14.09
C ALA A 309 22.14 -0.67 -15.34
N GLY A 310 21.66 -1.59 -16.18
CA GLY A 310 22.26 -1.98 -17.45
C GLY A 310 22.31 -0.82 -18.44
N SER A 311 21.24 -0.03 -18.54
CA SER A 311 21.20 1.19 -19.36
C SER A 311 22.13 2.26 -18.82
N CYS A 312 22.20 2.44 -17.50
CA CYS A 312 23.14 3.36 -16.85
C CYS A 312 24.59 2.93 -17.09
N LEU A 313 24.92 1.66 -16.88
CA LEU A 313 26.23 1.09 -17.16
C LEU A 313 26.56 1.12 -18.65
N PHE A 314 25.59 0.89 -19.53
CA PHE A 314 25.75 1.03 -20.98
C PHE A 314 26.00 2.48 -21.37
N MET A 315 25.32 3.44 -20.76
CA MET A 315 25.56 4.87 -20.97
C MET A 315 26.92 5.29 -20.43
N ILE A 316 27.37 4.77 -19.28
CA ILE A 316 28.72 5.00 -18.74
C ILE A 316 29.78 4.33 -19.62
N LYS A 317 29.52 3.12 -20.14
CA LYS A 317 30.43 2.37 -21.01
C LYS A 317 30.45 2.93 -22.43
N LYS A 318 29.34 3.46 -22.94
CA LYS A 318 29.23 4.23 -24.18
C LYS A 318 29.91 5.58 -24.02
N ARG A 319 29.83 6.22 -22.85
CA ARG A 319 30.60 7.43 -22.52
C ARG A 319 32.10 7.13 -22.48
N LYS A 320 32.53 6.05 -21.82
CA LYS A 320 33.94 5.59 -21.82
C LYS A 320 34.42 5.09 -23.18
N LYS A 321 33.56 4.46 -23.99
CA LYS A 321 33.88 4.01 -25.36
C LYS A 321 33.95 5.19 -26.31
N ASN A 322 33.07 6.18 -26.18
CA ASN A 322 33.16 7.45 -26.91
C ASN A 322 34.39 8.25 -26.45
N GLU A 323 34.77 8.18 -25.18
CA GLU A 323 35.99 8.80 -24.63
C GLU A 323 37.25 8.07 -25.13
N PHE A 324 37.24 6.74 -25.20
CA PHE A 324 38.34 5.92 -25.74
C PHE A 324 38.46 5.98 -27.27
N GLN A 325 37.33 6.07 -27.98
CA GLN A 325 37.29 6.18 -29.45
C GLN A 325 37.51 7.63 -29.93
N ALA A 326 37.19 8.64 -29.09
CA ALA A 326 37.66 10.00 -29.27
C ALA A 326 39.17 10.13 -28.96
N LEU A 327 39.70 9.38 -27.99
CA LEU A 327 41.14 9.35 -27.69
C LEU A 327 41.99 8.79 -28.85
N THR A 328 41.47 7.87 -29.65
CA THR A 328 42.22 7.27 -30.79
C THR A 328 42.13 8.07 -32.09
N HIS A 329 41.21 9.02 -32.22
CA HIS A 329 41.04 9.83 -33.44
C HIS A 329 41.63 11.26 -33.31
N THR A 330 42.24 11.56 -32.16
CA THR A 330 42.74 12.90 -31.80
C THR A 330 44.26 12.91 -31.66
N ASP A 331 44.99 12.11 -32.44
CA ASP A 331 46.46 12.09 -32.45
C ASP A 331 47.08 13.29 -33.21
N LYS A 332 46.31 14.33 -33.54
CA LYS A 332 46.80 15.54 -34.26
C LYS A 332 46.49 16.90 -33.61
N GLU A 333 45.76 16.97 -32.49
CA GLU A 333 45.40 18.25 -31.84
C GLU A 333 45.72 18.34 -30.33
N ILE A 334 46.59 17.47 -29.79
CA ILE A 334 47.04 17.50 -28.38
C ILE A 334 48.11 18.59 -28.16
N VAL A 335 47.76 19.87 -28.27
CA VAL A 335 48.67 20.95 -27.84
C VAL A 335 48.06 21.90 -26.80
N ALA A 336 46.76 21.79 -26.48
CA ALA A 336 46.10 22.84 -25.68
C ALA A 336 45.66 22.48 -24.25
N LEU A 337 45.75 21.22 -23.79
CA LEU A 337 45.30 20.85 -22.43
C LEU A 337 46.44 20.24 -21.61
N PRO A 338 46.72 20.74 -20.40
CA PRO A 338 47.75 20.14 -19.55
C PRO A 338 47.33 18.74 -19.07
N LEU A 339 48.27 17.80 -19.07
CA LEU A 339 48.04 16.38 -18.76
C LEU A 339 48.35 16.05 -17.30
N LYS A 340 47.65 15.05 -16.75
CA LYS A 340 48.06 14.43 -15.47
C LYS A 340 49.03 13.28 -15.76
N PHE A 341 50.22 13.35 -15.19
CA PHE A 341 51.28 12.34 -15.29
C PHE A 341 51.33 11.47 -14.04
N SER A 342 51.76 10.22 -14.19
CA SER A 342 52.09 9.36 -13.04
C SER A 342 53.48 9.69 -12.50
N TYR A 343 53.72 9.41 -11.21
CA TYR A 343 55.03 9.62 -10.60
C TYR A 343 56.10 8.79 -11.32
N GLN A 344 55.79 7.53 -11.61
CA GLN A 344 56.69 6.60 -12.31
C GLN A 344 57.11 7.12 -13.70
N GLU A 345 56.19 7.74 -14.44
CA GLU A 345 56.51 8.31 -15.75
C GLU A 345 57.53 9.45 -15.64
N LEU A 346 57.35 10.35 -14.67
CA LEU A 346 58.26 11.46 -14.44
C LEU A 346 59.59 11.02 -13.81
N LEU A 347 59.57 9.97 -12.99
CA LEU A 347 60.76 9.32 -12.44
C LEU A 347 61.66 8.79 -13.56
N VAL A 348 61.09 8.04 -14.50
CA VAL A 348 61.82 7.53 -15.67
C VAL A 348 62.27 8.68 -16.57
N ALA A 349 61.39 9.65 -16.84
CA ALA A 349 61.71 10.79 -17.71
C ALA A 349 62.92 11.59 -17.19
N THR A 350 63.02 11.75 -15.87
CA THR A 350 64.10 12.50 -15.20
C THR A 350 65.31 11.63 -14.81
N ASN A 351 65.31 10.34 -15.18
CA ASN A 351 66.33 9.38 -14.77
C ASN A 351 66.54 9.36 -13.25
N ASP A 352 65.46 9.09 -12.53
CA ASP A 352 65.42 9.08 -11.06
C ASP A 352 65.87 10.41 -10.43
N PHE A 353 65.44 11.53 -11.02
CA PHE A 353 65.84 12.88 -10.60
C PHE A 353 67.37 13.05 -10.44
N ALA A 354 68.14 12.48 -11.37
CA ALA A 354 69.60 12.50 -11.31
C ALA A 354 70.19 13.92 -11.29
N SER A 355 71.28 14.09 -10.53
CA SER A 355 71.90 15.40 -10.30
C SER A 355 72.47 16.06 -11.55
N ASP A 356 72.90 15.27 -12.54
CA ASP A 356 73.40 15.73 -13.85
C ASP A 356 72.28 16.30 -14.75
N ARG A 357 71.01 15.99 -14.44
CA ARG A 357 69.83 16.53 -15.11
C ARG A 357 69.23 17.74 -14.40
N ARG A 358 69.81 18.20 -13.28
CA ARG A 358 69.30 19.35 -12.53
C ARG A 358 69.52 20.66 -13.31
N LEU A 359 68.44 21.36 -13.61
CA LEU A 359 68.42 22.64 -14.31
C LEU A 359 68.49 23.84 -13.36
N GLY A 360 67.99 23.69 -12.14
CA GLY A 360 68.01 24.74 -11.13
C GLY A 360 67.46 24.29 -9.79
N GLN A 361 67.74 25.07 -8.74
CA GLN A 361 67.27 24.84 -7.39
C GLN A 361 66.85 26.18 -6.77
N GLY A 362 65.63 26.23 -6.24
CA GLY A 362 65.13 27.33 -5.42
C GLY A 362 64.95 26.90 -3.96
N GLY A 363 64.46 27.81 -3.11
CA GLY A 363 64.27 27.55 -1.68
C GLY A 363 63.22 26.47 -1.35
N SER A 364 62.30 26.17 -2.27
CA SER A 364 61.21 25.19 -2.03
C SER A 364 60.97 24.25 -3.21
N SER A 365 61.87 24.22 -4.20
CA SER A 365 61.74 23.34 -5.37
C SER A 365 63.06 23.08 -6.08
N GLN A 366 63.11 21.97 -6.82
CA GLN A 366 64.18 21.62 -7.75
C GLN A 366 63.61 21.39 -9.13
N VAL A 367 64.35 21.78 -10.17
CA VAL A 367 63.93 21.62 -11.57
C VAL A 367 64.88 20.68 -12.27
N TYR A 368 64.33 19.68 -12.94
CA TYR A 368 65.09 18.63 -13.64
C TYR A 368 64.73 18.61 -15.12
N ARG A 369 65.71 18.27 -15.96
CA ARG A 369 65.50 17.96 -17.37
C ARG A 369 64.93 16.55 -17.48
N GLY A 370 63.83 16.42 -18.21
CA GLY A 370 63.21 15.13 -18.50
C GLY A 370 63.00 14.89 -20.00
N LEU A 371 62.86 13.63 -20.39
CA LEU A 371 62.39 13.21 -21.71
C LEU A 371 61.10 12.39 -21.53
N LEU A 372 59.97 12.90 -22.00
CA LEU A 372 58.70 12.17 -21.97
C LEU A 372 58.67 11.17 -23.13
N ASN A 373 58.94 9.90 -22.84
CA ASN A 373 58.99 8.82 -23.85
C ASN A 373 57.72 8.71 -24.69
N ARG A 374 56.55 8.99 -24.10
CA ARG A 374 55.24 8.93 -24.79
C ARG A 374 55.12 9.93 -25.94
N PHE A 375 55.83 11.06 -25.85
CA PHE A 375 55.70 12.17 -26.80
C PHE A 375 57.03 12.55 -27.47
N ASP A 376 58.11 11.82 -27.15
CA ASP A 376 59.49 12.17 -27.51
C ASP A 376 59.83 13.66 -27.29
N ARG A 377 59.36 14.20 -26.15
CA ARG A 377 59.40 15.64 -25.85
C ARG A 377 60.30 15.93 -24.66
N LEU A 378 61.23 16.88 -24.82
CA LEU A 378 62.03 17.42 -23.73
C LEU A 378 61.18 18.32 -22.84
N VAL A 379 61.29 18.11 -21.52
CA VAL A 379 60.53 18.85 -20.51
C VAL A 379 61.41 19.31 -19.36
N ALA A 380 60.92 20.31 -18.62
CA ALA A 380 61.42 20.70 -17.33
C ALA A 380 60.42 20.26 -16.24
N VAL A 381 60.85 19.37 -15.34
CA VAL A 381 60.06 18.85 -14.24
C VAL A 381 60.46 19.58 -12.96
N LYS A 382 59.58 20.45 -12.46
CA LYS A 382 59.73 21.16 -11.19
C LYS A 382 59.12 20.33 -10.07
N ARG A 383 59.96 19.82 -9.18
CA ARG A 383 59.61 19.08 -7.96
C ARG A 383 59.53 20.05 -6.79
N ILE A 384 58.35 20.16 -6.18
CA ILE A 384 58.12 20.99 -5.00
C ILE A 384 58.36 20.13 -3.76
N PHE A 385 59.14 20.63 -2.80
CA PHE A 385 59.40 19.88 -1.57
C PHE A 385 58.13 19.79 -0.71
N ALA A 386 57.77 18.55 -0.33
CA ALA A 386 56.60 18.25 0.48
C ALA A 386 56.90 18.43 1.98
N GLU A 387 57.15 19.67 2.41
CA GLU A 387 57.56 19.97 3.79
C GLU A 387 56.38 20.30 4.73
N SER A 388 55.17 20.55 4.20
CA SER A 388 53.97 20.79 5.03
C SER A 388 52.66 20.77 4.21
N LYS A 389 51.50 20.89 4.89
CA LYS A 389 50.19 21.18 4.25
C LYS A 389 50.20 22.45 3.38
N HIS A 390 51.18 23.34 3.56
CA HIS A 390 51.34 24.53 2.73
C HIS A 390 51.73 24.17 1.28
N SER A 391 52.56 23.14 1.07
CA SER A 391 53.05 22.74 -0.26
C SER A 391 51.92 22.26 -1.17
N GLU A 392 50.94 21.51 -0.63
CA GLU A 392 49.77 21.06 -1.40
C GLU A 392 48.91 22.24 -1.86
N LYS A 393 48.73 23.24 -0.99
CA LYS A 393 47.96 24.45 -1.32
C LYS A 393 48.67 25.30 -2.38
N VAL A 394 49.99 25.45 -2.28
CA VAL A 394 50.81 26.15 -3.28
C VAL A 394 50.73 25.43 -4.62
N PHE A 395 50.93 24.11 -4.63
CA PHE A 395 50.82 23.27 -5.81
C PHE A 395 49.45 23.38 -6.49
N THR A 396 48.37 23.21 -5.71
CA THR A 396 46.99 23.28 -6.23
C THR A 396 46.68 24.64 -6.85
N ASN A 397 47.13 25.72 -6.21
CA ASN A 397 46.99 27.08 -6.74
C ASN A 397 47.80 27.26 -8.03
N GLU A 398 49.04 26.78 -8.07
CA GLU A 398 49.92 26.88 -9.24
C GLU A 398 49.33 26.11 -10.44
N VAL A 399 48.85 24.87 -10.25
CA VAL A 399 48.14 24.10 -11.29
C VAL A 399 46.88 24.84 -11.76
N LYS A 400 46.07 25.39 -10.83
CA LYS A 400 44.83 26.08 -11.17
C LYS A 400 45.06 27.35 -12.01
N ILE A 401 46.16 28.07 -11.76
CA ILE A 401 46.52 29.27 -12.53
C ILE A 401 47.14 28.86 -13.87
N LEU A 402 48.15 27.98 -13.86
CA LEU A 402 48.89 27.58 -15.05
C LEU A 402 48.04 26.81 -16.07
N SER A 403 47.08 26.01 -15.62
CA SER A 403 46.15 25.30 -16.50
C SER A 403 45.29 26.22 -17.37
N ARG A 404 45.22 27.52 -17.04
CA ARG A 404 44.45 28.53 -17.77
C ARG A 404 45.33 29.51 -18.55
N MET A 405 46.66 29.40 -18.45
CA MET A 405 47.60 30.30 -19.09
C MET A 405 48.24 29.64 -20.31
N ILE A 406 47.73 29.98 -21.50
CA ILE A 406 48.29 29.55 -22.78
C ILE A 406 48.56 30.82 -23.60
N HIS A 407 49.84 31.16 -23.75
CA HIS A 407 50.25 32.34 -24.50
C HIS A 407 51.61 32.08 -25.17
N ARG A 408 51.77 32.53 -26.42
CA ARG A 408 52.98 32.31 -27.24
C ARG A 408 54.30 32.80 -26.60
N ASN A 409 54.22 33.75 -25.67
CA ASN A 409 55.38 34.36 -25.00
C ASN A 409 55.57 33.86 -23.55
N LEU A 410 54.83 32.84 -23.12
CA LEU A 410 55.00 32.19 -21.82
C LEU A 410 55.44 30.75 -22.03
N VAL A 411 56.31 30.25 -21.14
CA VAL A 411 56.73 28.84 -21.17
C VAL A 411 55.50 27.96 -21.00
N GLN A 412 55.31 27.02 -21.93
CA GLN A 412 54.13 26.19 -21.93
C GLN A 412 54.10 25.28 -20.69
N PHE A 413 52.99 25.33 -19.96
CA PHE A 413 52.66 24.35 -18.94
C PHE A 413 52.09 23.09 -19.59
N ILE A 414 52.79 21.97 -19.43
CA ILE A 414 52.47 20.69 -20.09
C ILE A 414 51.62 19.80 -19.19
N GLY A 415 51.78 19.87 -17.88
CA GLY A 415 51.00 19.05 -16.97
C GLY A 415 51.53 18.98 -15.54
N TRP A 416 50.97 18.06 -14.76
CA TRP A 416 51.28 17.91 -13.34
C TRP A 416 51.22 16.45 -12.88
N CYS A 417 51.86 16.16 -11.75
CA CYS A 417 51.71 14.91 -11.00
C CYS A 417 51.46 15.23 -9.52
N GLN A 418 50.50 14.51 -8.93
CA GLN A 418 50.19 14.50 -7.51
C GLN A 418 49.91 13.06 -7.10
N GLU A 419 50.97 12.34 -6.73
CA GLU A 419 50.95 10.93 -6.34
C GLU A 419 51.99 10.73 -5.24
N GLU A 420 51.76 9.80 -4.32
CA GLU A 420 52.77 9.39 -3.30
C GLU A 420 53.35 10.54 -2.44
N GLY A 421 52.62 11.64 -2.29
CA GLY A 421 53.09 12.83 -1.56
C GLY A 421 54.02 13.74 -2.36
N GLU A 422 54.23 13.44 -3.64
CA GLU A 422 55.06 14.20 -4.56
C GLU A 422 54.23 15.20 -5.37
N PHE A 423 54.74 16.42 -5.48
CA PHE A 423 54.11 17.53 -6.19
C PHE A 423 55.03 17.96 -7.34
N LEU A 424 54.70 17.54 -8.57
CA LEU A 424 55.53 17.77 -9.74
C LEU A 424 54.77 18.60 -10.78
N LEU A 425 55.43 19.61 -11.35
CA LEU A 425 54.92 20.43 -12.44
C LEU A 425 55.80 20.22 -13.67
N VAL A 426 55.17 20.03 -14.83
CA VAL A 426 55.86 19.73 -16.09
C VAL A 426 55.70 20.91 -17.04
N TYR A 427 56.83 21.45 -17.48
CA TYR A 427 56.89 22.57 -18.42
C TYR A 427 57.67 22.17 -19.67
N GLU A 428 57.49 22.95 -20.71
CA GLU A 428 58.38 22.91 -21.86
C GLU A 428 59.84 23.18 -21.46
N TYR A 429 60.75 22.37 -22.01
CA TYR A 429 62.18 22.60 -21.82
C TYR A 429 62.65 23.81 -22.63
N MET A 430 63.34 24.75 -21.97
CA MET A 430 63.95 25.90 -22.63
C MET A 430 65.43 25.64 -22.93
N PRO A 431 65.82 25.32 -24.19
CA PRO A 431 67.21 25.00 -24.51
C PRO A 431 68.18 26.18 -24.28
N ASN A 432 67.66 27.40 -24.45
CA ASN A 432 68.43 28.63 -24.26
C ASN A 432 68.52 29.09 -22.81
N GLY A 433 67.87 28.41 -21.86
CA GLY A 433 67.93 28.76 -20.44
C GLY A 433 67.13 30.04 -20.12
N SER A 434 67.33 30.58 -18.91
CA SER A 434 66.62 31.78 -18.43
C SER A 434 67.27 33.07 -18.95
N LEU A 435 66.48 34.15 -19.03
CA LEU A 435 66.98 35.49 -19.29
C LEU A 435 68.04 35.93 -18.26
N ASP A 436 67.86 35.54 -17.00
CA ASP A 436 68.82 35.78 -15.92
C ASP A 436 70.22 35.24 -16.27
N ASN A 437 70.30 34.04 -16.84
CA ASN A 437 71.58 33.45 -17.30
C ASN A 437 72.20 34.20 -18.50
N HIS A 438 71.40 34.91 -19.31
CA HIS A 438 71.90 35.73 -20.40
C HIS A 438 72.32 37.14 -19.95
N LEU A 439 71.68 37.69 -18.90
CA LEU A 439 72.00 39.01 -18.36
C LEU A 439 73.17 38.99 -17.39
N PHE A 440 73.27 37.95 -16.55
CA PHE A 440 74.21 37.88 -15.43
C PHE A 440 75.12 36.63 -15.46
N GLY A 441 74.87 35.70 -16.37
CA GLY A 441 75.62 34.45 -16.50
C GLY A 441 76.68 34.45 -17.60
N THR A 442 77.24 33.28 -17.88
CA THR A 442 78.32 33.08 -18.88
C THR A 442 77.81 32.76 -20.29
N ARG A 443 76.51 32.96 -20.58
CA ARG A 443 75.93 32.65 -21.89
C ARG A 443 76.17 33.76 -22.90
N LYS A 444 76.27 33.37 -24.18
CA LYS A 444 76.45 34.30 -25.30
C LYS A 444 75.27 35.28 -25.42
N ASN A 445 75.54 36.49 -25.88
CA ASN A 445 74.57 37.55 -26.15
C ASN A 445 73.45 37.06 -27.08
N LEU A 446 72.21 37.45 -26.80
CA LEU A 446 71.05 37.16 -27.65
C LEU A 446 71.18 37.96 -28.97
N PRO A 447 71.27 37.31 -30.15
CA PRO A 447 71.15 38.01 -31.42
C PRO A 447 69.70 38.45 -31.60
N TRP A 448 69.47 39.75 -31.81
CA TRP A 448 68.13 40.33 -31.99
C TRP A 448 67.70 40.36 -33.46
N ASP A 449 67.93 39.27 -34.19
CA ASP A 449 67.54 39.12 -35.61
C ASP A 449 66.31 38.22 -35.77
#